data_AF-A0A7X7L3Z1-F1
#
_entry.id   AF-A0A7X7L3Z1-F1
#
_cell.length_a   1.000
_cell.length_b   1.000
_cell.length_c   1.000
_cell.angle_alpha   90.00
_cell.angle_beta   90.00
_cell.angle_gamma   90.00
#
_symmetry.space_group_name_H-M   'P 1'
#
loop_
_entity.id
_entity.type
_entity.pdbx_description
1 polymer ?
#
loop_
_entity_poly.entity_id
_entity_poly.type
_entity_poly.pdbx_seq_one_letter_code
_entity_poly.pdbx_strand_id
1 'polypeptide(L)'
;LKISLMTNGAYDITVRPLGKLWDVRNRKSPPSQEEIETARKLVNYRKLLIDSSNNTIFLRDPGMAFGFGSIAKGYAAKRAGMIFKANGINDFIIDAGGDLYFEGSKGATHWVSGIRDPDPPHKVMLPFKLLTSCSVATSGDYERYFEYKGRRYHHIIDPATGYPAFSGLRSVTVFSKDPMLADAYATAFFVMGPERANKLVSKGMDLSFIMVKNDGSLIKSRGLDLFIKPSN
;
A
#
# COMPACT_ATOMS: atom_id res chain seq x y z
N LEU A 1 -7.88 3.18 10.76
CA LEU A 1 -9.36 3.34 10.86
C LEU A 1 -9.91 4.28 9.79
N LYS A 2 -9.49 5.55 9.70
CA LYS A 2 -9.97 6.50 8.66
C LYS A 2 -9.87 5.94 7.24
N ILE A 3 -8.73 5.35 6.89
CA ILE A 3 -8.53 4.72 5.57
C ILE A 3 -9.53 3.58 5.35
N SER A 4 -9.71 2.70 6.34
CA SER A 4 -10.69 1.62 6.28
C SER A 4 -12.13 2.10 6.07
N LEU A 5 -12.51 3.22 6.68
CA LEU A 5 -13.80 3.87 6.43
C LEU A 5 -13.90 4.38 5.00
N MET A 6 -12.91 5.15 4.54
CA MET A 6 -12.88 5.75 3.20
C MET A 6 -12.90 4.71 2.08
N THR A 7 -12.26 3.57 2.30
CA THR A 7 -12.16 2.48 1.31
C THR A 7 -13.27 1.44 1.47
N ASN A 8 -14.24 1.68 2.35
CA ASN A 8 -15.30 0.74 2.74
C ASN A 8 -14.78 -0.67 3.07
N GLY A 9 -13.65 -0.77 3.78
CA GLY A 9 -13.04 -2.04 4.20
C GLY A 9 -12.15 -2.72 3.17
N ALA A 10 -11.95 -2.18 1.96
CA ALA A 10 -10.94 -2.72 1.04
C ALA A 10 -9.52 -2.66 1.65
N TYR A 11 -9.24 -1.63 2.45
CA TYR A 11 -8.17 -1.64 3.44
C TYR A 11 -8.77 -1.91 4.83
N ASP A 12 -8.38 -3.00 5.48
CA ASP A 12 -8.79 -3.30 6.86
C ASP A 12 -7.56 -3.48 7.74
N ILE A 13 -7.42 -2.62 8.76
CA ILE A 13 -6.30 -2.69 9.71
C ILE A 13 -6.32 -3.97 10.56
N THR A 14 -7.44 -4.69 10.58
CA THR A 14 -7.63 -5.95 11.30
C THR A 14 -7.40 -7.19 10.43
N VAL A 15 -6.83 -7.06 9.23
CA VAL A 15 -6.61 -8.17 8.26
C VAL A 15 -5.65 -9.27 8.74
N ARG A 16 -5.01 -9.11 9.91
CA ARG A 16 -3.97 -10.03 10.38
C ARG A 16 -4.40 -11.49 10.51
N PRO A 17 -5.62 -11.86 10.95
CA PRO A 17 -6.08 -13.24 10.94
C PRO A 17 -6.00 -13.89 9.56
N LEU A 18 -6.47 -13.20 8.51
CA LEU A 18 -6.34 -13.67 7.13
C LEU A 18 -4.87 -13.73 6.68
N GLY A 19 -4.07 -12.70 7.01
CA GLY A 19 -2.65 -12.71 6.68
C GLY A 19 -1.87 -13.87 7.33
N LYS A 20 -2.21 -14.24 8.58
CA LYS A 20 -1.67 -15.42 9.26
C LYS A 20 -2.17 -16.71 8.63
N LEU A 21 -3.44 -16.76 8.24
CA LEU A 21 -4.01 -17.93 7.59
C LEU A 21 -3.28 -18.22 6.27
N TRP A 22 -3.14 -17.20 5.42
CA TRP A 22 -2.54 -17.37 4.09
C TRP A 22 -1.04 -17.60 4.12
N ASP A 23 -0.32 -16.96 5.05
CA ASP A 23 1.13 -17.08 5.27
C ASP A 23 1.92 -17.45 4.01
N VAL A 24 1.81 -16.60 2.99
CA VAL A 24 2.21 -16.94 1.60
C VAL A 24 3.71 -17.21 1.45
N ARG A 25 4.50 -16.96 2.49
CA ARG A 25 5.93 -17.30 2.56
C ARG A 25 6.17 -18.77 2.86
N ASN A 26 5.27 -19.40 3.61
CA ASN A 26 5.45 -20.76 4.11
C ASN A 26 4.44 -21.75 3.52
N ARG A 27 3.24 -21.28 3.13
CA ARG A 27 2.25 -22.13 2.46
C ARG A 27 2.66 -22.48 1.04
N LYS A 28 2.24 -23.67 0.60
CA LYS A 28 2.39 -24.18 -0.78
C LYS A 28 1.06 -24.47 -1.47
N SER A 29 -0.04 -24.36 -0.73
CA SER A 29 -1.41 -24.57 -1.20
C SER A 29 -2.36 -23.60 -0.49
N PRO A 30 -3.47 -23.22 -1.13
CA PRO A 30 -4.47 -22.34 -0.51
C PRO A 30 -5.10 -23.04 0.72
N PRO A 31 -5.52 -22.27 1.74
CA PRO A 31 -6.38 -22.79 2.81
C PRO A 31 -7.72 -23.29 2.26
N SER A 32 -8.38 -24.13 3.05
CA SER A 32 -9.75 -24.56 2.80
C SER A 32 -10.73 -23.39 2.90
N GLN A 33 -11.89 -23.54 2.27
CA GLN A 33 -12.95 -22.54 2.33
C GLN A 33 -13.40 -22.26 3.77
N GLU A 34 -13.51 -23.31 4.60
CA GLU A 34 -13.92 -23.21 6.00
C GLU A 34 -12.92 -22.40 6.85
N GLU A 35 -11.61 -22.65 6.66
CA GLU A 35 -10.55 -21.86 7.31
C GLU A 35 -10.67 -20.37 6.92
N ILE A 36 -10.89 -20.08 5.63
CA ILE A 36 -11.00 -18.71 5.10
C ILE A 36 -12.21 -18.00 5.71
N GLU A 37 -13.37 -18.65 5.73
CA GLU A 37 -14.59 -18.09 6.31
C GLU A 37 -14.46 -17.82 7.80
N THR A 38 -13.79 -18.73 8.53
CA THR A 38 -13.52 -18.57 9.96
C THR A 38 -12.61 -17.37 10.22
N ALA A 39 -11.50 -17.26 9.50
CA ALA A 39 -10.60 -16.12 9.63
C ALA A 39 -11.24 -14.79 9.19
N ARG A 40 -12.08 -14.81 8.15
CA ARG A 40 -12.77 -13.61 7.64
C ARG A 40 -13.73 -13.01 8.65
N LYS A 41 -14.39 -13.83 9.49
CA LYS A 41 -15.27 -13.34 10.58
C LYS A 41 -14.52 -12.47 11.61
N LEU A 42 -13.20 -12.65 11.71
CA LEU A 42 -12.32 -11.89 12.62
C LEU A 42 -11.74 -10.61 11.99
N VAL A 43 -12.06 -10.32 10.72
CA VAL A 43 -11.60 -9.12 10.02
C VAL A 43 -12.75 -8.14 9.87
N ASN A 44 -12.80 -7.17 10.78
CA ASN A 44 -13.82 -6.12 10.76
C ASN A 44 -13.38 -4.90 11.57
N TYR A 45 -12.85 -3.89 10.89
CA TYR A 45 -12.42 -2.65 11.55
C TYR A 45 -13.53 -1.93 12.33
N ARG A 46 -14.81 -2.20 12.07
CA ARG A 46 -15.95 -1.55 12.77
C ARG A 46 -16.15 -2.10 14.18
N LYS A 47 -15.49 -3.22 14.50
CA LYS A 47 -15.46 -3.82 15.84
C LYS A 47 -14.28 -3.31 16.68
N LEU A 48 -13.56 -2.31 16.18
CA LEU A 48 -12.56 -1.57 16.94
C LEU A 48 -13.24 -0.48 17.76
N LEU A 49 -13.04 -0.48 19.07
CA LEU A 49 -13.41 0.62 19.94
C LEU A 49 -12.16 1.40 20.29
N ILE A 50 -12.16 2.70 20.00
CA ILE A 50 -11.06 3.61 20.33
C ILE A 50 -11.55 4.57 21.39
N ASP A 51 -10.92 4.55 22.54
CA ASP A 51 -11.11 5.55 23.58
C ASP A 51 -9.93 6.52 23.54
N SER A 52 -10.14 7.66 22.88
CA SER A 52 -9.13 8.71 22.76
C SER A 52 -8.89 9.46 24.07
N SER A 53 -9.82 9.42 25.03
CA SER A 53 -9.63 10.09 26.32
C SER A 53 -8.66 9.32 27.21
N ASN A 54 -8.73 7.98 27.17
CA ASN A 54 -7.87 7.09 27.96
C ASN A 54 -6.72 6.47 27.14
N ASN A 55 -6.59 6.82 25.86
CA ASN A 55 -5.62 6.23 24.92
C ASN A 55 -5.67 4.70 24.85
N THR A 56 -6.88 4.12 24.88
CA THR A 56 -7.05 2.67 24.80
C THR A 56 -7.71 2.25 23.49
N ILE A 57 -7.41 1.03 23.06
CA ILE A 57 -8.05 0.41 21.90
C ILE A 57 -8.50 -0.99 22.31
N PHE A 58 -9.76 -1.30 22.04
CA PHE A 58 -10.36 -2.61 22.33
C PHE A 58 -10.80 -3.31 21.04
N LEU A 59 -10.38 -4.58 20.92
CA LEU A 59 -10.82 -5.49 19.87
C LEU A 59 -12.03 -6.27 20.40
N ARG A 60 -13.22 -5.99 19.87
CA ARG A 60 -14.47 -6.51 20.44
C ARG A 60 -14.56 -8.03 20.46
N ASP A 61 -14.06 -8.69 19.41
CA ASP A 61 -14.17 -10.14 19.28
C ASP A 61 -12.81 -10.82 19.57
N PRO A 62 -12.79 -11.88 20.40
CA PRO A 62 -11.62 -12.71 20.57
C PRO A 62 -11.09 -13.25 19.24
N GLY A 63 -9.78 -13.17 19.03
CA GLY A 63 -9.10 -13.63 17.81
C GLY A 63 -8.91 -12.55 16.74
N MET A 64 -9.56 -11.38 16.85
CA MET A 64 -9.21 -10.21 16.06
C MET A 64 -7.74 -9.83 16.30
N ALA A 65 -7.07 -9.29 15.28
CA ALA A 65 -5.70 -8.84 15.40
C ALA A 65 -5.37 -7.72 14.41
N PHE A 66 -4.50 -6.80 14.80
CA PHE A 66 -4.00 -5.76 13.89
C PHE A 66 -2.95 -6.27 12.91
N GLY A 67 -3.05 -5.81 11.67
CA GLY A 67 -2.08 -6.02 10.60
C GLY A 67 -1.52 -4.68 10.13
N PHE A 68 -0.34 -4.30 10.62
CA PHE A 68 0.29 -3.03 10.27
C PHE A 68 1.22 -3.10 9.05
N GLY A 69 1.26 -4.22 8.34
CA GLY A 69 2.22 -4.46 7.25
C GLY A 69 2.15 -3.46 6.09
N SER A 70 0.97 -2.86 5.89
CA SER A 70 0.67 -1.89 4.82
C SER A 70 0.53 -0.45 5.33
N ILE A 71 1.16 -0.11 6.46
CA ILE A 71 1.21 1.28 6.96
C ILE A 71 2.44 1.55 7.84
N ALA A 72 3.03 0.50 8.43
CA ALA A 72 4.16 0.62 9.34
C ALA A 72 5.41 1.20 8.66
N LYS A 73 5.64 0.90 7.38
CA LYS A 73 6.82 1.40 6.65
C LYS A 73 6.68 2.89 6.39
N GLY A 74 5.50 3.31 5.93
CA GLY A 74 5.14 4.73 5.81
C GLY A 74 5.23 5.47 7.15
N TYR A 75 4.75 4.88 8.25
CA TYR A 75 4.90 5.47 9.59
C TYR A 75 6.36 5.65 9.99
N ALA A 76 7.19 4.62 9.81
CA ALA A 76 8.61 4.68 10.13
C ALA A 76 9.33 5.75 9.29
N ALA A 77 9.06 5.82 7.98
CA ALA A 77 9.62 6.83 7.09
C ALA A 77 9.22 8.25 7.51
N LYS A 78 7.95 8.46 7.86
CA LYS A 78 7.46 9.75 8.39
C LYS A 78 8.18 10.14 9.68
N ARG A 79 8.31 9.22 10.64
CA ARG A 79 9.01 9.48 11.90
C ARG A 79 10.48 9.80 11.69
N ALA A 80 11.18 9.07 10.81
CA ALA A 80 12.56 9.34 10.45
C ALA A 80 12.72 10.73 9.82
N GLY A 81 11.85 11.10 8.87
CA GLY A 81 11.88 12.44 8.26
C GLY A 81 11.61 13.58 9.25
N MET A 82 10.73 13.36 10.24
CA MET A 82 10.54 14.33 11.34
C MET A 82 11.82 14.54 12.16
N ILE A 83 12.57 13.47 12.44
CA ILE A 83 13.85 13.54 13.16
C ILE A 83 14.88 14.31 12.33
N PHE A 84 14.98 14.02 11.02
CA PHE A 84 15.91 14.74 10.12
C PHE A 84 15.62 16.24 10.09
N LYS A 85 14.36 16.62 9.89
CA LYS A 85 13.95 18.04 9.90
C LYS A 85 14.24 18.73 11.24
N ALA A 86 13.99 18.04 12.36
CA ALA A 86 14.28 18.58 13.69
C ALA A 86 15.79 18.81 13.92
N ASN A 87 16.66 18.13 13.17
CA ASN A 87 18.11 18.30 13.20
C ASN A 87 18.64 19.18 12.05
N GLY A 88 17.77 19.93 11.36
CA GLY A 88 18.17 20.83 10.27
C GLY A 88 18.51 20.14 8.94
N ILE A 89 18.24 18.84 8.82
CA ILE A 89 18.43 18.09 7.57
C ILE A 89 17.14 18.19 6.75
N ASN A 90 17.18 19.03 5.70
CA ASN A 90 16.00 19.35 4.88
C ASN A 90 15.98 18.62 3.53
N ASP A 91 17.11 18.06 3.09
CA ASP A 91 17.23 17.33 1.84
C ASP A 91 17.58 15.87 2.14
N PHE A 92 16.65 14.96 1.89
CA PHE A 92 16.86 13.53 2.17
C PHE A 92 15.97 12.62 1.35
N ILE A 93 16.42 11.38 1.23
CA ILE A 93 15.61 10.24 0.81
C ILE A 93 15.64 9.19 1.91
N ILE A 94 14.48 8.65 2.26
CA ILE A 94 14.33 7.51 3.16
C ILE A 94 13.77 6.36 2.36
N ASP A 95 14.45 5.22 2.38
CA ASP A 95 13.99 3.95 1.81
C ASP A 95 13.54 3.01 2.93
N ALA A 96 12.25 2.69 2.97
CA ALA A 96 11.65 1.74 3.88
C ALA A 96 11.21 0.47 3.14
N GLY A 97 12.17 -0.24 2.55
CA GLY A 97 11.92 -1.51 1.86
C GLY A 97 11.20 -1.34 0.52
N GLY A 98 11.61 -0.32 -0.24
CA GLY A 98 11.04 0.07 -1.53
C GLY A 98 9.98 1.16 -1.46
N ASP A 99 9.46 1.47 -0.27
CA ASP A 99 8.62 2.66 -0.05
C ASP A 99 9.51 3.84 0.27
N LEU A 100 9.51 4.84 -0.61
CA LEU A 100 10.44 5.96 -0.58
C LEU A 100 9.75 7.20 -0.01
N TYR A 101 10.48 8.01 0.76
CA TYR A 101 10.07 9.36 1.15
C TYR A 101 11.18 10.35 0.79
N PHE A 102 10.84 11.28 -0.10
CA PHE A 102 11.72 12.34 -0.58
C PHE A 102 11.36 13.67 0.06
N GLU A 103 12.36 14.38 0.56
CA GLU A 103 12.26 15.75 1.01
C GLU A 103 13.32 16.61 0.32
N GLY A 104 12.98 17.86 0.02
CA GLY A 104 13.89 18.82 -0.58
C GLY A 104 14.34 18.40 -1.98
N SER A 105 15.61 18.60 -2.30
CA SER A 105 16.21 18.32 -3.60
C SER A 105 17.59 17.65 -3.49
N LYS A 106 18.03 17.03 -4.59
CA LYS A 106 19.40 16.51 -4.69
C LYS A 106 20.32 17.65 -5.12
N GLY A 107 20.73 18.48 -4.16
CA GLY A 107 21.44 19.73 -4.45
C GLY A 107 20.61 20.63 -5.35
N ALA A 108 21.16 21.07 -6.48
CA ALA A 108 20.45 21.89 -7.47
C ALA A 108 19.50 21.10 -8.41
N THR A 109 19.32 19.80 -8.18
CA THR A 109 18.57 18.91 -9.08
C THR A 109 17.40 18.20 -8.39
N HIS A 110 16.40 17.80 -9.17
CA HIS A 110 15.29 16.99 -8.68
C HIS A 110 15.75 15.59 -8.27
N TRP A 111 15.10 15.02 -7.24
CA TRP A 111 15.23 13.59 -6.98
C TRP A 111 14.77 12.77 -8.18
N VAL A 112 15.46 11.68 -8.48
CA VAL A 112 15.13 10.74 -9.56
C VAL A 112 14.82 9.39 -8.95
N SER A 113 13.74 8.76 -9.41
CA SER A 113 13.35 7.41 -9.02
C SER A 113 12.65 6.73 -10.20
N GLY A 114 12.16 5.51 -9.99
CA GLY A 114 11.47 4.78 -11.04
C GLY A 114 10.54 3.70 -10.51
N ILE A 115 9.50 3.39 -11.29
CA ILE A 115 8.62 2.26 -11.04
C ILE A 115 9.27 1.01 -11.63
N ARG A 116 9.42 -0.04 -10.81
CA ARG A 116 9.90 -1.35 -11.24
C ARG A 116 8.85 -2.02 -12.13
N ASP A 117 9.33 -2.71 -13.16
CA ASP A 117 8.50 -3.55 -14.00
C ASP A 117 8.03 -4.76 -13.18
N PRO A 118 6.74 -5.07 -13.05
CA PRO A 118 6.29 -6.29 -12.36
C PRO A 118 6.83 -7.59 -12.95
N ASP A 119 7.21 -7.59 -14.24
CA ASP A 119 7.78 -8.76 -14.91
C ASP A 119 8.67 -8.36 -16.12
N PRO A 120 10.01 -8.36 -15.98
CA PRO A 120 10.77 -8.83 -14.82
C PRO A 120 11.04 -7.73 -13.76
N PRO A 121 10.95 -8.06 -12.45
CA PRO A 121 11.03 -7.13 -11.30
C PRO A 121 12.32 -6.33 -11.14
N HIS A 122 13.38 -6.67 -11.88
CA HIS A 122 14.68 -5.98 -11.81
C HIS A 122 14.80 -4.83 -12.82
N LYS A 123 13.86 -4.66 -13.75
CA LYS A 123 13.86 -3.55 -14.70
C LYS A 123 13.08 -2.36 -14.16
N VAL A 124 13.49 -1.16 -14.53
CA VAL A 124 12.70 0.05 -14.32
C VAL A 124 11.86 0.28 -15.57
N MET A 125 10.54 0.21 -15.45
CA MET A 125 9.62 0.48 -16.57
C MET A 125 9.32 1.96 -16.75
N LEU A 126 9.40 2.75 -15.69
CA LEU A 126 9.05 4.17 -15.73
C LEU A 126 9.98 4.99 -14.84
N PRO A 127 11.07 5.56 -15.38
CA PRO A 127 11.90 6.52 -14.66
C PRO A 127 11.22 7.89 -14.60
N PHE A 128 11.34 8.59 -13.47
CA PHE A 128 10.72 9.88 -13.25
C PHE A 128 11.55 10.79 -12.33
N LYS A 129 11.35 12.09 -12.48
CA LYS A 129 11.88 13.15 -11.61
C LYS A 129 10.76 13.64 -10.69
N LEU A 130 11.04 13.74 -9.40
CA LEU A 130 10.13 14.30 -8.40
C LEU A 130 10.07 15.81 -8.57
N LEU A 131 8.88 16.39 -8.61
CA LEU A 131 8.65 17.84 -8.68
C LEU A 131 8.37 18.45 -7.31
N THR A 132 8.11 17.63 -6.30
CA THR A 132 7.80 18.05 -4.94
C THR A 132 8.29 17.02 -3.93
N SER A 133 8.40 17.43 -2.66
CA SER A 133 8.63 16.50 -1.56
C SER A 133 7.41 15.62 -1.38
N CYS A 134 7.58 14.31 -1.55
CA CYS A 134 6.51 13.34 -1.39
C CYS A 134 7.07 11.96 -1.09
N SER A 135 6.17 11.06 -0.71
CA SER A 135 6.41 9.64 -0.63
C SER A 135 5.87 8.91 -1.85
N VAL A 136 6.56 7.84 -2.22
CA VAL A 136 6.23 6.92 -3.31
C VAL A 136 6.24 5.52 -2.73
N ALA A 137 5.07 4.90 -2.61
CA ALA A 137 4.93 3.55 -2.05
C ALA A 137 4.30 2.61 -3.07
N THR A 138 4.75 1.35 -3.10
CA THR A 138 4.30 0.38 -4.11
C THR A 138 3.79 -0.90 -3.47
N SER A 139 2.57 -1.31 -3.85
CA SER A 139 2.01 -2.62 -3.54
C SER A 139 1.90 -3.45 -4.82
N GLY A 140 2.42 -4.68 -4.81
CA GLY A 140 2.41 -5.55 -5.98
C GLY A 140 2.23 -7.02 -5.64
N ASP A 141 1.69 -7.79 -6.58
CA ASP A 141 1.40 -9.23 -6.41
C ASP A 141 2.65 -10.12 -6.51
N TYR A 142 3.76 -9.57 -7.00
CA TYR A 142 5.03 -10.25 -7.22
C TYR A 142 6.01 -10.13 -6.04
N GLU A 143 5.71 -9.32 -5.02
CA GLU A 143 6.62 -9.12 -3.89
C GLU A 143 6.71 -10.34 -2.96
N ARG A 144 5.55 -10.96 -2.67
CA ARG A 144 5.43 -12.14 -1.79
C ARG A 144 4.24 -12.96 -2.22
N TYR A 145 4.49 -14.19 -2.67
CA TYR A 145 3.47 -15.11 -3.15
C TYR A 145 3.96 -16.55 -3.13
N PHE A 146 3.02 -17.49 -3.28
CA PHE A 146 3.31 -18.85 -3.75
C PHE A 146 2.46 -19.16 -4.99
N GLU A 147 2.84 -20.20 -5.71
CA GLU A 147 2.08 -20.70 -6.86
C GLU A 147 1.50 -22.08 -6.55
N TYR A 148 0.25 -22.30 -6.92
CA TYR A 148 -0.43 -23.58 -6.75
C TYR A 148 -1.34 -23.82 -7.94
N LYS A 149 -1.13 -24.96 -8.63
CA LYS A 149 -1.88 -25.34 -9.85
C LYS A 149 -1.91 -24.24 -10.92
N GLY A 150 -0.75 -23.62 -11.19
CA GLY A 150 -0.62 -22.56 -12.21
C GLY A 150 -1.24 -21.21 -11.82
N ARG A 151 -1.71 -21.04 -10.58
CA ARG A 151 -2.25 -19.78 -10.08
C ARG A 151 -1.36 -19.20 -8.96
N ARG A 152 -1.10 -17.90 -9.05
CA ARG A 152 -0.40 -17.12 -8.01
C ARG A 152 -1.34 -16.72 -6.87
N TYR A 153 -0.86 -16.86 -5.63
CA TYR A 153 -1.53 -16.42 -4.41
C TYR A 153 -0.58 -15.49 -3.64
N HIS A 154 -0.88 -14.19 -3.65
CA HIS A 154 -0.02 -13.15 -3.07
C HIS A 154 -0.49 -12.66 -1.70
N HIS A 155 0.39 -11.93 -1.01
CA HIS A 155 0.15 -11.46 0.36
C HIS A 155 -0.90 -10.35 0.52
N ILE A 156 -1.29 -9.66 -0.56
CA ILE A 156 -2.33 -8.61 -0.52
C ILE A 156 -3.72 -9.28 -0.52
N ILE A 157 -4.32 -9.41 0.65
CA ILE A 157 -5.63 -10.08 0.82
C ILE A 157 -6.77 -9.07 0.70
N ASP A 158 -7.82 -9.41 -0.04
CA ASP A 158 -9.10 -8.71 -0.04
C ASP A 158 -9.92 -9.13 1.19
N PRO A 159 -10.18 -8.23 2.16
CA PRO A 159 -10.94 -8.55 3.36
C PRO A 159 -12.37 -9.03 3.07
N ALA A 160 -12.98 -8.60 1.96
CA ALA A 160 -14.36 -8.95 1.63
C ALA A 160 -14.48 -10.42 1.19
N THR A 161 -13.49 -10.92 0.46
CA THR A 161 -13.51 -12.31 -0.04
C THR A 161 -12.77 -13.25 0.90
N GLY A 162 -11.73 -12.77 1.57
CA GLY A 162 -10.80 -13.59 2.34
C GLY A 162 -9.66 -14.18 1.50
N TYR A 163 -9.57 -13.85 0.21
CA TYR A 163 -8.55 -14.35 -0.73
C TYR A 163 -7.54 -13.26 -1.12
N PRO A 164 -6.36 -13.62 -1.67
CA PRO A 164 -5.53 -12.67 -2.39
C PRO A 164 -6.36 -11.89 -3.42
N ALA A 165 -6.21 -10.57 -3.41
CA ALA A 165 -7.04 -9.67 -4.21
C ALA A 165 -6.87 -9.91 -5.71
N PHE A 166 -7.97 -10.14 -6.43
CA PHE A 166 -7.96 -10.33 -7.88
C PHE A 166 -8.47 -9.08 -8.60
N SER A 167 -7.64 -8.04 -8.62
CA SER A 167 -8.01 -6.70 -9.12
C SER A 167 -7.64 -6.42 -10.58
N GLY A 168 -7.03 -7.39 -11.28
CA GLY A 168 -6.50 -7.21 -12.63
C GLY A 168 -5.20 -6.39 -12.67
N LEU A 169 -4.58 -6.17 -11.51
CA LEU A 169 -3.38 -5.35 -11.34
C LEU A 169 -2.17 -6.20 -10.95
N ARG A 170 -1.01 -5.79 -11.43
CA ARG A 170 0.31 -6.31 -11.06
C ARG A 170 0.95 -5.46 -9.98
N SER A 171 0.80 -4.14 -10.08
CA SER A 171 1.22 -3.19 -9.03
C SER A 171 0.37 -1.93 -9.01
N VAL A 172 0.40 -1.27 -7.86
CA VAL A 172 -0.07 0.10 -7.64
C VAL A 172 1.03 0.87 -6.93
N THR A 173 1.47 1.96 -7.54
CA THR A 173 2.37 2.95 -6.96
C THR A 173 1.55 4.19 -6.57
N VAL A 174 1.63 4.64 -5.32
CA VAL A 174 0.93 5.82 -4.81
C VAL A 174 1.92 6.90 -4.43
N PHE A 175 1.60 8.13 -4.82
CA PHE A 175 2.31 9.36 -4.52
C PHE A 175 1.48 10.16 -3.52
N SER A 176 2.08 10.60 -2.41
CA SER A 176 1.41 11.49 -1.44
C SER A 176 2.44 12.24 -0.61
N LYS A 177 2.10 13.43 -0.11
CA LYS A 177 2.96 14.16 0.85
C LYS A 177 3.07 13.46 2.21
N ASP A 178 2.13 12.58 2.55
CA ASP A 178 2.18 11.78 3.77
C ASP A 178 2.62 10.34 3.47
N PRO A 179 3.81 9.91 3.94
CA PRO A 179 4.30 8.56 3.72
C PRO A 179 3.37 7.46 4.24
N MET A 180 2.62 7.72 5.32
CA MET A 180 1.65 6.76 5.83
C MET A 180 0.46 6.58 4.88
N LEU A 181 0.02 7.66 4.23
CA LEU A 181 -1.07 7.59 3.27
C LEU A 181 -0.62 6.88 2.00
N ALA A 182 0.59 7.15 1.50
CA ALA A 182 1.14 6.45 0.35
C ALA A 182 1.14 4.92 0.55
N ASP A 183 1.74 4.42 1.64
CA ASP A 183 1.84 2.97 1.94
C ASP A 183 0.44 2.33 2.05
N ALA A 184 -0.46 2.94 2.82
CA ALA A 184 -1.78 2.39 3.05
C ALA A 184 -2.69 2.44 1.82
N TYR A 185 -2.67 3.53 1.05
CA TYR A 185 -3.46 3.62 -0.17
C TYR A 185 -2.89 2.78 -1.31
N ALA A 186 -1.59 2.49 -1.35
CA ALA A 186 -1.05 1.54 -2.32
C ALA A 186 -1.71 0.15 -2.15
N THR A 187 -1.84 -0.33 -0.91
CA THR A 187 -2.56 -1.57 -0.62
C THR A 187 -4.06 -1.43 -0.88
N ALA A 188 -4.68 -0.34 -0.41
CA ALA A 188 -6.12 -0.13 -0.58
C ALA A 188 -6.53 -0.12 -2.06
N PHE A 189 -5.78 0.60 -2.90
CA PHE A 189 -6.04 0.72 -4.33
C PHE A 189 -5.76 -0.56 -5.09
N PHE A 190 -4.77 -1.34 -4.64
CA PHE A 190 -4.57 -2.68 -5.18
C PHE A 190 -5.83 -3.54 -4.99
N VAL A 191 -6.44 -3.52 -3.80
CA VAL A 191 -7.67 -4.29 -3.50
C VAL A 191 -8.89 -3.67 -4.20
N MET A 192 -9.01 -2.35 -4.21
CA MET A 192 -10.15 -1.64 -4.81
C MET A 192 -10.21 -1.79 -6.33
N GLY A 193 -9.07 -1.87 -7.00
CA GLY A 193 -8.96 -1.83 -8.45
C GLY A 193 -9.16 -0.42 -9.03
N PRO A 194 -8.95 -0.26 -10.36
CA PRO A 194 -8.77 1.05 -10.99
C PRO A 194 -9.96 1.99 -10.88
N GLU A 195 -11.18 1.50 -11.10
CA GLU A 195 -12.38 2.34 -11.14
C GLU A 195 -12.68 2.96 -9.77
N ARG A 196 -12.70 2.12 -8.73
CA ARG A 196 -12.96 2.55 -7.36
C ARG A 196 -11.84 3.46 -6.85
N ALA A 197 -10.58 3.16 -7.18
CA ALA A 197 -9.44 4.02 -6.83
C ALA A 197 -9.55 5.39 -7.49
N ASN A 198 -9.79 5.46 -8.81
CA ASN A 198 -9.99 6.72 -9.53
C ASN A 198 -11.13 7.56 -8.93
N LYS A 199 -12.27 6.93 -8.63
CA LYS A 199 -13.40 7.61 -8.00
C LYS A 199 -13.03 8.23 -6.65
N LEU A 200 -12.16 7.56 -5.88
CA LEU A 200 -11.73 8.03 -4.57
C LEU A 200 -10.74 9.20 -4.69
N VAL A 201 -9.79 9.13 -5.62
CA VAL A 201 -8.85 10.24 -5.90
C VAL A 201 -9.58 11.49 -6.41
N SER A 202 -10.55 11.32 -7.31
CA SER A 202 -11.34 12.42 -7.88
C SER A 202 -12.18 13.20 -6.86
N LYS A 203 -12.31 12.72 -5.61
CA LYS A 203 -12.94 13.45 -4.51
C LYS A 203 -12.02 14.46 -3.81
N GLY A 204 -10.86 14.77 -4.40
CA GLY A 204 -9.95 15.81 -3.91
C GLY A 204 -8.95 15.32 -2.87
N MET A 205 -8.56 14.05 -2.92
CA MET A 205 -7.49 13.55 -2.06
C MET A 205 -6.12 14.03 -2.54
N ASP A 206 -5.25 14.41 -1.60
CA ASP A 206 -3.86 14.81 -1.88
C ASP A 206 -2.96 13.60 -2.10
N LEU A 207 -3.31 12.81 -3.12
CA LEU A 207 -2.55 11.68 -3.58
C LEU A 207 -2.79 11.43 -5.07
N SER A 208 -1.85 10.75 -5.70
CA SER A 208 -1.96 10.28 -7.08
C SER A 208 -1.43 8.86 -7.19
N PHE A 209 -1.72 8.17 -8.28
CA PHE A 209 -1.24 6.82 -8.47
C PHE A 209 -0.86 6.52 -9.92
N ILE A 210 -0.04 5.48 -10.05
CA ILE A 210 0.19 4.74 -11.29
C ILE A 210 -0.10 3.27 -10.99
N MET A 211 -0.90 2.63 -11.82
CA MET A 211 -1.18 1.19 -11.74
C MET A 211 -0.64 0.49 -12.98
N VAL A 212 -0.13 -0.71 -12.79
CA VAL A 212 0.26 -1.62 -13.88
C VAL A 212 -0.76 -2.74 -13.95
N LYS A 213 -1.45 -2.90 -15.08
CA LYS A 213 -2.40 -3.99 -15.33
C LYS A 213 -1.68 -5.30 -15.66
N ASN A 214 -2.43 -6.41 -15.63
CA ASN A 214 -1.93 -7.74 -16.04
C ASN A 214 -1.40 -7.80 -17.47
N ASP A 215 -1.89 -6.94 -18.36
CA ASP A 215 -1.42 -6.81 -19.76
C ASP A 215 -0.21 -5.87 -19.91
N GLY A 216 0.35 -5.37 -18.79
CA GLY A 216 1.47 -4.44 -18.76
C GLY A 216 1.10 -2.97 -19.01
N SER A 217 -0.14 -2.66 -19.39
CA SER A 217 -0.55 -1.28 -19.64
C SER A 217 -0.75 -0.48 -18.35
N LEU A 218 -0.51 0.83 -18.46
CA LEU A 218 -0.48 1.75 -17.31
C LEU A 218 -1.80 2.52 -17.17
N ILE A 219 -2.25 2.71 -15.93
CA ILE A 219 -3.32 3.64 -15.58
C ILE A 219 -2.72 4.70 -14.66
N LYS A 220 -2.92 5.97 -15.00
CA LYS A 220 -2.42 7.12 -14.23
C LYS A 220 -3.62 7.92 -13.71
N SER A 221 -3.59 8.29 -12.44
CA SER A 221 -4.61 9.18 -11.88
C SER A 221 -4.38 10.63 -12.28
N ARG A 222 -5.41 11.47 -12.09
CA ARG A 222 -5.25 12.93 -12.10
C ARG A 222 -4.27 13.39 -11.02
N GLY A 223 -3.59 14.53 -11.26
CA GLY A 223 -2.71 15.19 -10.28
C GLY A 223 -1.28 14.64 -10.24
N LEU A 224 -0.98 13.61 -11.03
CA LEU A 224 0.34 12.98 -11.07
C LEU A 224 1.44 13.96 -11.52
N ASP A 225 1.09 14.92 -12.38
CA ASP A 225 1.92 16.02 -12.87
C ASP A 225 2.33 17.02 -11.78
N LEU A 226 1.67 17.01 -10.62
CA LEU A 226 2.09 17.77 -9.44
C LEU A 226 3.22 17.05 -8.68
N PHE A 227 3.34 15.74 -8.84
CA PHE A 227 4.32 14.92 -8.13
C PHE A 227 5.56 14.64 -8.97
N ILE A 228 5.38 14.32 -10.26
CA ILE A 228 6.47 13.80 -11.09
C ILE A 228 6.41 14.32 -12.52
N LYS A 229 7.57 14.29 -13.19
CA LYS A 229 7.69 14.34 -14.66
C LYS A 229 8.54 13.17 -15.17
N PRO A 230 8.38 12.73 -16.41
CA PRO A 230 9.26 11.71 -17.00
C PRO A 230 10.74 12.10 -16.88
N SER A 231 11.59 11.12 -16.60
CA SER A 231 13.03 11.28 -16.78
C SER A 231 13.42 10.67 -18.11
N ASN A 232 14.03 11.49 -18.98
CA ASN A 232 14.77 10.99 -20.13
C ASN A 232 16.00 10.20 -19.68
#